data_AF-A0A803LVI4-F1
#
_entry.id   AF-A0A803LVI4-F1
#
_cell.length_a   1.000
_cell.length_b   1.000
_cell.length_c   1.000
_cell.angle_alpha   90.00
_cell.angle_beta   90.00
_cell.angle_gamma   90.00
#
_symmetry.space_group_name_H-M   'P 1'
#
loop_
_entity.id
_entity.type
_entity.pdbx_description
1 polymer ?
#
loop_
_entity_poly.entity_id
_entity_poly.type
_entity_poly.pdbx_seq_one_letter_code
_entity_poly.pdbx_strand_id
1 'polypeptide(L)'
;MGRISGEIEELMQQGKFPNGLVLSDVRNARLPLLTPKLIKQMFEQHIKTIWEWLLDDKVCRIGVYGMGGVGKTTIMMQVHNMLLEGQIMFRDVYWVTITHSSTNELQNKIAKAVGLDLRNEEDCRRRAATLSNMLSKIGKKLLILDDMWQHFPLDEVGIPLAGNSCKIIITTRSLDVCRRMSCQQILKVEPLPEREAWTLFLENLGNYEGLPMESMKIA
;
A
#
# COMPACT_ATOMS: atom_id res chain seq x y z
N MET A 1 -29.63 29.06 16.32
CA MET A 1 -28.86 28.25 15.35
C MET A 1 -27.46 28.84 15.25
N GLY A 2 -26.44 28.24 15.85
CA GLY A 2 -25.09 28.84 15.77
C GLY A 2 -23.95 28.24 16.60
N ARG A 3 -24.19 27.21 17.43
CA ARG A 3 -23.09 26.55 18.19
C ARG A 3 -22.58 25.25 17.54
N ILE A 4 -23.46 24.48 16.93
CA ILE A 4 -23.14 23.16 16.34
C ILE A 4 -22.20 23.30 15.11
N SER A 5 -22.28 24.42 14.37
CA SER A 5 -21.42 24.65 13.20
C SER A 5 -19.95 24.85 13.56
N GLY A 6 -19.68 25.50 14.71
CA GLY A 6 -18.31 25.79 15.15
C GLY A 6 -17.58 24.53 15.64
N GLU A 7 -18.28 23.68 16.39
CA GLU A 7 -17.73 22.42 16.89
C GLU A 7 -17.44 21.41 15.75
N ILE A 8 -18.28 21.38 14.71
CA ILE A 8 -18.02 20.55 13.51
C ILE A 8 -16.83 21.08 12.72
N GLU A 9 -16.69 22.39 12.55
CA GLU A 9 -15.53 22.99 11.88
C GLU A 9 -14.23 22.77 12.66
N GLU A 10 -14.30 22.79 13.99
CA GLU A 10 -13.18 22.53 14.89
C GLU A 10 -12.78 21.04 14.86
N LEU A 11 -13.74 20.12 14.87
CA LEU A 11 -13.51 18.68 14.68
C LEU A 11 -13.00 18.35 13.27
N MET A 12 -13.42 19.08 12.24
CA MET A 12 -12.87 18.95 10.89
C MET A 12 -11.44 19.48 10.77
N GLN A 13 -11.05 20.49 11.55
CA GLN A 13 -9.66 20.94 11.66
C GLN A 13 -8.81 19.97 12.49
N GLN A 14 -9.35 19.40 13.56
CA GLN A 14 -8.67 18.38 14.39
C GLN A 14 -8.56 17.02 13.69
N GLY A 15 -9.52 16.69 12.81
CA GLY A 15 -9.51 15.54 11.92
C GLY A 15 -8.61 15.71 10.70
N LYS A 16 -7.95 16.87 10.51
CA LYS A 16 -6.83 16.98 9.58
C LYS A 16 -5.64 16.26 10.20
N PHE A 17 -5.50 14.98 9.88
CA PHE A 17 -4.25 14.26 10.05
C PHE A 17 -3.16 15.05 9.31
N PRO A 18 -2.21 15.69 10.02
CA PRO A 18 -1.15 16.48 9.39
C PRO A 18 -0.29 15.61 8.46
N ASN A 19 -0.28 14.30 8.76
CA ASN A 19 0.36 13.25 8.01
C ASN A 19 -0.69 12.41 7.28
N GLY A 20 -1.43 13.01 6.35
CA GLY A 20 -1.82 12.22 5.18
C GLY A 20 -0.54 11.58 4.67
N LEU A 21 -0.39 10.26 4.82
CA LEU A 21 0.84 9.52 4.49
C LEU A 21 1.03 9.48 2.97
N VAL A 22 1.28 10.64 2.37
CA VAL A 22 1.85 10.76 1.04
C VAL A 22 3.35 10.53 1.22
N LEU A 23 3.74 9.26 1.19
CA LEU A 23 5.13 8.84 1.10
C LEU A 23 5.63 9.16 -0.33
N SER A 24 5.92 10.42 -0.63
CA SER A 24 6.33 10.81 -1.99
C SER A 24 7.80 10.51 -2.32
N ASP A 25 8.65 10.17 -1.35
CA ASP A 25 10.10 10.05 -1.62
C ASP A 25 10.84 9.04 -0.73
N VAL A 26 10.38 7.79 -0.69
CA VAL A 26 11.26 6.71 -0.22
C VAL A 26 12.12 6.30 -1.41
N ARG A 27 13.26 6.99 -1.57
CA ARG A 27 14.40 6.44 -2.31
C ARG A 27 14.69 5.03 -1.77
N ASN A 28 15.35 4.19 -2.56
CA ASN A 28 15.89 2.85 -2.25
C ASN A 28 16.69 2.66 -0.93
N ALA A 29 16.62 3.59 0.01
CA ALA A 29 17.07 3.39 1.36
C ALA A 29 16.20 2.30 2.01
N ARG A 30 16.87 1.27 2.52
CA ARG A 30 16.33 0.22 3.40
C ARG A 30 15.90 0.81 4.75
N LEU A 31 15.08 1.86 4.71
CA LEU A 31 14.61 2.56 5.88
C LEU A 31 13.22 2.04 6.22
N PRO A 32 12.99 1.63 7.47
CA PRO A 32 11.66 1.27 7.90
C PRO A 32 10.73 2.47 7.75
N LEU A 33 9.52 2.22 7.25
CA LEU A 33 8.47 3.21 7.15
C LEU A 33 7.94 3.50 8.56
N LEU A 34 7.62 4.77 8.83
CA LEU A 34 7.00 5.18 10.09
C LEU A 34 5.59 4.61 10.16
N THR A 35 5.44 3.48 10.83
CA THR A 35 4.15 2.83 11.02
C THR A 35 3.59 3.16 12.40
N PRO A 36 2.30 3.49 12.52
CA PRO A 36 1.61 3.42 13.79
C PRO A 36 1.80 2.03 14.40
N LYS A 37 1.90 1.93 15.73
CA LYS A 37 1.89 0.64 16.41
C LYS A 37 0.50 0.03 16.20
N LEU A 38 0.37 -0.98 15.34
CA LEU A 38 -0.91 -1.66 15.13
C LEU A 38 -0.98 -2.85 16.06
N ILE A 39 -1.50 -2.65 17.27
CA ILE A 39 -1.79 -3.76 18.19
C ILE A 39 -3.23 -4.20 17.94
N LYS A 40 -3.47 -4.83 16.80
CA LYS A 40 -4.81 -5.21 16.38
C LYS A 40 -4.83 -6.58 15.76
N GLN A 41 -5.62 -7.46 16.36
CA GLN A 41 -5.74 -8.85 15.96
C GLN A 41 -6.13 -8.99 14.48
N MET A 42 -7.06 -8.17 13.98
CA MET A 42 -7.47 -8.23 12.57
C MET A 42 -6.33 -7.82 11.62
N PHE A 43 -5.56 -6.78 11.96
CA PHE A 43 -4.44 -6.36 11.11
C PHE A 43 -3.28 -7.36 11.16
N GLU A 44 -2.98 -7.94 12.32
CA GLU A 44 -1.99 -9.01 12.45
C GLU A 44 -2.36 -10.23 11.60
N GLN A 45 -3.63 -10.61 11.59
CA GLN A 45 -4.13 -11.69 10.73
C GLN A 45 -3.92 -11.36 9.25
N HIS A 46 -4.29 -10.16 8.79
CA HIS A 46 -4.07 -9.75 7.41
C HIS A 46 -2.59 -9.73 7.02
N ILE A 47 -1.72 -9.20 7.90
CA ILE A 47 -0.26 -9.19 7.71
C ILE A 47 0.25 -10.63 7.55
N LYS A 48 -0.18 -11.54 8.44
CA LYS A 48 0.19 -12.96 8.40
C LYS A 48 -0.25 -13.62 7.09
N THR A 49 -1.49 -13.41 6.67
CA THR A 49 -2.00 -13.95 5.40
C THR A 49 -1.20 -13.43 4.20
N ILE A 50 -0.90 -12.13 4.14
CA ILE A 50 -0.07 -11.56 3.08
C ILE A 50 1.34 -12.16 3.12
N TRP A 51 1.90 -12.37 4.31
CA TRP A 51 3.21 -13.00 4.50
C TRP A 51 3.26 -14.45 3.99
N GLU A 52 2.25 -15.26 4.29
CA GLU A 52 2.11 -16.62 3.76
C GLU A 52 2.05 -16.63 2.24
N TRP A 53 1.28 -15.71 1.65
CA TRP A 53 1.23 -15.56 0.20
C TRP A 53 2.53 -15.07 -0.40
N LEU A 54 3.31 -14.25 0.31
CA LEU A 54 4.64 -13.80 -0.14
C LEU A 54 5.63 -14.97 -0.22
N LEU A 55 5.53 -15.92 0.72
CA LEU A 55 6.35 -17.15 0.77
C LEU A 55 5.99 -18.15 -0.33
N ASP A 56 4.75 -18.17 -0.82
CA ASP A 56 4.34 -19.07 -1.90
C ASP A 56 4.87 -18.60 -3.26
N ASP A 57 5.76 -19.37 -3.87
CA ASP A 57 6.33 -19.13 -5.20
C ASP A 57 5.32 -19.27 -6.35
N LYS A 58 4.18 -19.93 -6.12
CA LYS A 58 3.09 -20.02 -7.10
C LYS A 58 2.26 -18.73 -7.18
N VAL A 59 2.31 -17.91 -6.12
CA VAL A 59 1.62 -16.63 -6.06
C VAL A 59 2.55 -15.53 -6.57
N CYS A 60 2.21 -14.88 -7.68
CA CYS A 60 2.99 -13.77 -8.24
C CYS A 60 2.30 -12.41 -8.07
N ARG A 61 0.98 -12.39 -7.86
CA ARG A 61 0.16 -11.17 -7.81
C ARG A 61 -0.84 -11.27 -6.68
N ILE A 62 -0.73 -10.36 -5.73
CA ILE A 62 -1.59 -10.23 -4.57
C ILE A 62 -2.35 -8.92 -4.67
N GLY A 63 -3.66 -8.95 -4.43
CA GLY A 63 -4.49 -7.76 -4.34
C GLY A 63 -4.96 -7.52 -2.91
N VAL A 64 -4.79 -6.30 -2.41
CA VAL A 64 -5.33 -5.86 -1.12
C VAL A 64 -6.35 -4.76 -1.40
N TYR A 65 -7.63 -5.02 -1.16
CA TYR A 65 -8.68 -4.05 -1.46
C TYR A 65 -9.60 -3.75 -0.29
N GLY A 66 -10.31 -2.63 -0.35
CA GLY A 66 -11.19 -2.18 0.74
C GLY A 66 -11.45 -0.68 0.68
N MET A 67 -12.39 -0.20 1.50
CA MET A 67 -12.81 1.21 1.50
C MET A 67 -11.64 2.19 1.73
N GLY A 68 -11.81 3.45 1.33
CA GLY A 68 -10.85 4.51 1.68
C GLY A 68 -10.70 4.62 3.20
N GLY A 69 -9.49 4.88 3.70
CA GLY A 69 -9.22 5.03 5.14
C GLY A 69 -9.18 3.73 5.96
N VAL A 70 -9.50 2.57 5.39
CA VAL A 70 -9.59 1.30 6.14
C VAL A 70 -8.25 0.70 6.61
N GLY A 71 -7.12 1.32 6.27
CA GLY A 71 -5.78 0.89 6.72
C GLY A 71 -4.99 -0.02 5.78
N LYS A 72 -5.37 -0.14 4.49
CA LYS A 72 -4.64 -0.95 3.49
C LYS A 72 -3.15 -0.58 3.40
N THR A 73 -2.86 0.70 3.18
CA THR A 73 -1.49 1.24 3.10
C THR A 73 -0.74 0.96 4.40
N THR A 74 -1.40 1.10 5.55
CA THR A 74 -0.81 0.84 6.87
C THR A 74 -0.43 -0.63 7.05
N ILE A 75 -1.28 -1.57 6.65
CA ILE A 75 -0.94 -3.01 6.62
C ILE A 75 0.29 -3.24 5.74
N MET A 76 0.31 -2.65 4.55
CA MET A 76 1.43 -2.83 3.62
C MET A 76 2.73 -2.24 4.14
N MET A 77 2.70 -1.13 4.86
CA MET A 77 3.88 -0.55 5.49
C MET A 77 4.49 -1.49 6.54
N GLN A 78 3.64 -2.17 7.33
CA GLN A 78 4.10 -3.19 8.28
C GLN A 78 4.74 -4.38 7.56
N VAL A 79 4.09 -4.90 6.52
CA VAL A 79 4.65 -5.97 5.67
C VAL A 79 6.00 -5.56 5.09
N HIS A 80 6.12 -4.32 4.58
CA HIS A 80 7.37 -3.78 4.05
C HIS A 80 8.48 -3.75 5.12
N ASN A 81 8.17 -3.28 6.33
CA ASN A 81 9.16 -3.25 7.41
C ASN A 81 9.63 -4.66 7.80
N MET A 82 8.71 -5.63 7.89
CA MET A 82 9.05 -7.03 8.11
C MET A 82 9.95 -7.60 7.00
N LEU A 83 9.74 -7.19 5.75
CA LEU A 83 10.59 -7.60 4.62
C LEU A 83 12.02 -7.04 4.73
N LEU A 84 12.18 -5.84 5.29
CA LEU A 84 13.51 -5.24 5.53
C LEU A 84 14.28 -6.00 6.63
N GLU A 85 13.57 -6.47 7.65
CA GLU A 85 14.13 -7.24 8.77
C GLU A 85 14.42 -8.70 8.39
N GLY A 86 13.55 -9.32 7.57
CA GLY A 86 13.60 -10.74 7.22
C GLY A 86 14.49 -11.12 6.03
N GLN A 87 15.14 -10.14 5.38
CA GLN A 87 16.21 -10.11 4.37
C GLN A 87 16.51 -11.27 3.38
N ILE A 88 15.70 -12.34 3.27
CA ILE A 88 16.06 -13.54 2.52
C ILE A 88 15.14 -13.80 1.30
N MET A 89 13.89 -13.31 1.31
CA MET A 89 12.90 -13.67 0.27
C MET A 89 13.05 -12.90 -1.04
N PHE A 90 13.42 -11.62 -0.97
CA PHE A 90 13.50 -10.73 -2.13
C PHE A 90 14.83 -10.00 -2.11
N ARG A 91 15.49 -9.93 -3.27
CA ARG A 91 16.72 -9.16 -3.44
C ARG A 91 16.43 -7.67 -3.26
N ASP A 92 15.34 -7.21 -3.87
CA ASP A 92 14.92 -5.82 -3.89
C ASP A 92 13.40 -5.72 -3.69
N VAL A 93 12.98 -4.73 -2.89
CA VAL A 93 11.57 -4.38 -2.66
C VAL A 93 11.38 -2.93 -3.08
N TYR A 94 10.47 -2.69 -4.01
CA TYR A 94 10.18 -1.37 -4.55
C TYR A 94 8.76 -0.96 -4.16
N TRP A 95 8.60 0.24 -3.61
CA TRP A 95 7.30 0.83 -3.29
C TRP A 95 6.98 1.97 -4.25
N VAL A 96 5.82 1.91 -4.89
CA VAL A 96 5.35 2.92 -5.84
C VAL A 96 3.92 3.32 -5.49
N THR A 97 3.75 4.57 -5.09
CA THR A 97 2.41 5.15 -4.87
C THR A 97 1.82 5.67 -6.17
N ILE A 98 0.67 5.12 -6.53
CA ILE A 98 -0.07 5.41 -7.75
C ILE A 98 -1.16 6.43 -7.41
N THR A 99 -1.33 7.39 -8.30
CA THR A 99 -2.41 8.36 -8.27
C THR A 99 -3.21 8.18 -9.56
N HIS A 100 -4.15 9.06 -9.88
CA HIS A 100 -4.64 9.15 -11.27
C HIS A 100 -3.45 9.42 -12.19
N SER A 101 -2.92 8.36 -12.82
CA SER A 101 -1.69 8.40 -13.60
C SER A 101 -1.87 7.72 -14.95
N SER A 102 -1.29 8.33 -15.98
CA SER A 102 -1.09 7.69 -17.28
C SER A 102 -0.07 6.54 -17.18
N THR A 103 -0.04 5.65 -18.18
CA THR A 103 0.98 4.59 -18.29
C THR A 103 2.40 5.17 -18.24
N ASN A 104 2.65 6.31 -18.90
CA ASN A 104 3.96 6.97 -18.89
C ASN A 104 4.37 7.48 -17.52
N GLU A 105 3.43 8.05 -16.76
CA GLU A 105 3.68 8.46 -15.38
C GLU A 105 3.98 7.26 -14.48
N LEU A 106 3.23 6.17 -14.63
CA LEU A 106 3.50 4.94 -13.89
C LEU A 106 4.89 4.39 -14.21
N GLN A 107 5.25 4.33 -15.50
CA GLN A 107 6.61 3.95 -15.92
C GLN A 107 7.68 4.87 -15.32
N ASN A 108 7.46 6.19 -15.27
CA ASN A 108 8.38 7.13 -14.62
C ASN A 108 8.51 6.89 -13.11
N LYS A 109 7.39 6.64 -12.42
CA LYS A 109 7.39 6.35 -10.98
C LYS A 109 8.12 5.05 -10.67
N ILE A 110 7.88 3.99 -11.45
CA ILE A 110 8.60 2.72 -11.32
C ILE A 110 10.08 2.93 -11.64
N ALA A 111 10.42 3.62 -12.74
CA ALA A 111 11.80 3.93 -13.11
C ALA A 111 12.55 4.62 -11.97
N LYS A 112 11.96 5.67 -11.38
CA LYS A 112 12.51 6.37 -10.22
C LYS A 112 12.73 5.42 -9.03
N ALA A 113 11.75 4.57 -8.73
CA ALA A 113 11.86 3.59 -7.65
C ALA A 113 13.01 2.60 -7.90
N VAL A 114 13.21 2.16 -9.13
CA VAL A 114 14.26 1.20 -9.47
C VAL A 114 15.63 1.83 -9.81
N GLY A 115 15.76 3.15 -9.66
CA GLY A 115 17.01 3.88 -9.91
C GLY A 115 17.34 4.10 -11.39
N LEU A 116 16.32 4.09 -12.25
CA LEU A 116 16.44 4.44 -13.67
C LEU A 116 15.92 5.86 -13.94
N ASP A 117 16.41 6.45 -15.03
CA ASP A 117 15.88 7.69 -15.58
C ASP A 117 15.34 7.44 -16.99
N LEU A 118 14.06 7.75 -17.20
CA LEU A 118 13.37 7.62 -18.49
C LEU A 118 12.99 8.99 -19.08
N ARG A 119 13.47 10.12 -18.55
CA ARG A 119 13.04 11.47 -18.99
C ARG A 119 13.30 11.74 -20.47
N ASN A 120 14.34 11.13 -21.05
CA ASN A 120 14.73 11.33 -22.44
C ASN A 120 14.17 10.27 -23.40
N GLU A 121 13.32 9.37 -22.92
CA GLU A 121 12.68 8.33 -23.74
C GLU A 121 11.17 8.59 -23.78
N GLU A 122 10.67 9.02 -24.94
CA GLU A 122 9.25 9.33 -25.13
C GLU A 122 8.44 8.09 -25.54
N ASP A 123 9.08 7.08 -26.15
CA ASP A 123 8.38 5.90 -26.66
C ASP A 123 7.99 4.96 -25.50
N CYS A 124 6.68 4.75 -25.34
CA CYS A 124 6.11 3.93 -24.27
C CYS A 124 6.62 2.49 -24.28
N ARG A 125 6.87 1.91 -25.46
CA ARG A 125 7.32 0.51 -25.60
C ARG A 125 8.79 0.37 -25.24
N ARG A 126 9.63 1.33 -25.64
CA ARG A 126 11.05 1.39 -25.26
C ARG A 126 11.19 1.52 -23.75
N ARG A 127 10.40 2.40 -23.13
CA ARG A 127 10.30 2.55 -21.66
C ARG A 127 9.92 1.24 -20.98
N ALA A 128 8.88 0.57 -21.47
CA ALA A 128 8.44 -0.73 -20.96
C ALA A 128 9.54 -1.80 -21.08
N ALA A 129 10.22 -1.87 -22.21
CA ALA A 129 11.33 -2.79 -22.44
C ALA A 129 12.51 -2.51 -21.47
N THR A 130 12.85 -1.25 -21.23
CA THR A 130 13.89 -0.86 -20.28
C THR A 130 13.53 -1.30 -18.85
N LEU A 131 12.29 -1.06 -18.42
CA LEU A 131 11.79 -1.48 -17.10
C LEU A 131 11.80 -3.01 -16.96
N SER A 132 11.31 -3.71 -17.98
CA SER A 132 11.24 -5.17 -17.99
C SER A 132 12.63 -5.80 -17.89
N ASN A 133 13.60 -5.25 -18.63
CA ASN A 133 14.99 -5.69 -18.56
C ASN A 133 15.59 -5.48 -17.15
N MET A 134 15.27 -4.36 -16.49
CA MET A 134 15.72 -4.08 -15.12
C MET A 134 15.11 -5.08 -14.13
N LEU A 135 13.78 -5.23 -14.16
CA LEU A 135 13.03 -6.07 -13.22
C LEU A 135 13.33 -7.56 -13.41
N SER A 136 13.73 -7.97 -14.62
CA SER A 136 14.10 -9.36 -14.94
C SER A 136 15.54 -9.73 -14.59
N LYS A 137 16.37 -8.79 -14.09
CA LYS A 137 17.74 -9.12 -13.65
C LYS A 137 17.74 -10.18 -12.55
N ILE A 138 18.91 -10.76 -12.24
CA ILE A 138 19.06 -11.82 -11.23
C ILE A 138 18.49 -11.41 -9.86
N GLY A 139 17.80 -12.35 -9.20
CA GLY A 139 17.20 -12.20 -7.87
C GLY A 139 15.70 -11.87 -7.94
N LYS A 140 14.94 -12.33 -6.95
CA LYS A 140 13.48 -12.10 -6.89
C LYS A 140 13.19 -10.67 -6.43
N LYS A 141 12.32 -9.95 -7.15
CA LYS A 141 11.89 -8.57 -6.84
C LYS A 141 10.48 -8.60 -6.27
N LEU A 142 10.18 -7.67 -5.38
CA LEU A 142 8.82 -7.34 -5.00
C LEU A 142 8.50 -5.92 -5.43
N LEU A 143 7.39 -5.72 -6.13
CA LEU A 143 6.85 -4.40 -6.47
C LEU A 143 5.53 -4.19 -5.74
N ILE A 144 5.50 -3.21 -4.83
CA ILE A 144 4.29 -2.76 -4.13
C ILE A 144 3.74 -1.55 -4.89
N LEU A 145 2.57 -1.72 -5.50
CA LEU A 145 1.82 -0.69 -6.21
C LEU A 145 0.68 -0.21 -5.31
N ASP A 146 0.93 0.87 -4.58
CA ASP A 146 0.00 1.41 -3.59
C ASP A 146 -1.00 2.39 -4.22
N ASP A 147 -2.25 2.32 -3.75
CA ASP A 147 -3.38 3.17 -4.15
C ASP A 147 -3.69 3.16 -5.67
N MET A 148 -3.88 1.98 -6.26
CA MET A 148 -4.30 1.85 -7.65
C MET A 148 -5.77 2.23 -7.87
N TRP A 149 -5.99 3.22 -8.74
CA TRP A 149 -7.34 3.67 -9.14
C TRP A 149 -7.88 2.96 -10.40
N GLN A 150 -6.99 2.50 -11.26
CA GLN A 150 -7.33 1.82 -12.52
C GLN A 150 -6.37 0.68 -12.82
N HIS A 151 -6.78 -0.23 -13.70
CA HIS A 151 -5.93 -1.30 -14.21
C HIS A 151 -4.91 -0.77 -15.23
N PHE A 152 -3.74 -1.43 -15.29
CA PHE A 152 -2.72 -1.20 -16.30
C PHE A 152 -2.23 -2.56 -16.83
N PRO A 153 -2.16 -2.75 -18.16
CA PRO A 153 -1.52 -3.94 -18.72
C PRO A 153 -0.06 -4.00 -18.29
N LEU A 154 0.34 -5.10 -17.62
CA LEU A 154 1.65 -5.22 -17.00
C LEU A 154 2.79 -5.20 -18.03
N ASP A 155 2.54 -5.75 -19.22
CA ASP A 155 3.44 -5.74 -20.37
C ASP A 155 3.65 -4.31 -20.92
N GLU A 156 2.58 -3.51 -21.02
CA GLU A 156 2.69 -2.10 -21.43
C GLU A 156 3.43 -1.25 -20.39
N VAL A 157 3.29 -1.57 -19.10
CA VAL A 157 4.06 -0.89 -18.04
C VAL A 157 5.52 -1.35 -18.03
N GLY A 158 5.81 -2.56 -18.51
CA GLY A 158 7.15 -3.15 -18.47
C GLY A 158 7.45 -3.96 -17.22
N ILE A 159 6.42 -4.53 -16.59
CA ILE A 159 6.56 -5.46 -15.46
C ILE A 159 6.59 -6.90 -16.02
N PRO A 160 7.64 -7.69 -15.77
CA PRO A 160 7.79 -9.01 -16.38
C PRO A 160 6.75 -9.99 -15.84
N LEU A 161 6.07 -10.69 -16.75
CA LEU A 161 5.05 -11.70 -16.44
C LEU A 161 5.63 -13.11 -16.29
N ALA A 162 6.81 -13.36 -16.86
CA ALA A 162 7.42 -14.68 -16.94
C ALA A 162 8.59 -14.84 -15.96
N GLY A 163 8.78 -16.05 -15.46
CA GLY A 163 10.01 -16.46 -14.76
C GLY A 163 10.07 -16.16 -13.26
N ASN A 164 8.95 -15.89 -12.59
CA ASN A 164 8.84 -15.65 -11.13
C ASN A 164 9.85 -14.61 -10.59
N SER A 165 10.42 -13.76 -11.47
CA SER A 165 11.46 -12.80 -11.15
C SER A 165 10.90 -11.58 -10.43
N CYS A 166 9.61 -11.29 -10.58
CA CYS A 166 8.91 -10.18 -9.94
C CYS A 166 7.56 -10.62 -9.37
N LYS A 167 7.40 -10.49 -8.04
CA LYS A 167 6.10 -10.57 -7.37
C LYS A 167 5.52 -9.15 -7.25
N ILE A 168 4.21 -9.03 -7.34
CA ILE A 168 3.50 -7.75 -7.26
C ILE A 168 2.47 -7.82 -6.12
N ILE A 169 2.42 -6.77 -5.32
CA ILE A 169 1.29 -6.49 -4.43
C ILE A 169 0.66 -5.20 -4.90
N ILE A 170 -0.67 -5.20 -5.03
CA ILE A 170 -1.42 -3.97 -5.32
C ILE A 170 -2.32 -3.64 -4.14
N THR A 171 -2.42 -2.36 -3.78
CA THR A 171 -3.52 -1.87 -2.93
C THR A 171 -4.50 -1.05 -3.76
N THR A 172 -5.79 -1.19 -3.50
CA THR A 172 -6.83 -0.47 -4.26
C THR A 172 -8.13 -0.35 -3.47
N ARG A 173 -9.01 0.56 -3.88
CA ARG A 173 -10.39 0.60 -3.38
C ARG A 173 -11.31 -0.37 -4.13
N SER A 174 -10.87 -0.89 -5.28
CA SER A 174 -11.73 -1.60 -6.23
C SER A 174 -11.32 -3.07 -6.36
N LEU A 175 -12.25 -3.97 -6.03
CA LEU A 175 -12.10 -5.39 -6.33
C LEU A 175 -11.94 -5.63 -7.84
N ASP A 176 -12.58 -4.81 -8.68
CA ASP A 176 -12.48 -4.92 -10.14
C ASP A 176 -11.05 -4.67 -10.63
N VAL A 177 -10.33 -3.72 -10.01
CA VAL A 177 -8.91 -3.49 -10.31
C VAL A 177 -8.09 -4.74 -9.99
N CYS A 178 -8.30 -5.39 -8.84
CA CYS A 178 -7.62 -6.66 -8.53
C CYS A 178 -7.89 -7.75 -9.56
N ARG A 179 -9.14 -7.87 -10.03
CA ARG A 179 -9.52 -8.86 -11.05
C ARG A 179 -8.87 -8.57 -12.39
N ARG A 180 -8.91 -7.32 -12.86
CA ARG A 180 -8.29 -6.92 -14.14
C ARG A 180 -6.76 -7.01 -14.13
N MET A 181 -6.15 -6.78 -12.99
CA MET A 181 -4.71 -7.03 -12.78
C MET A 181 -4.38 -8.53 -12.61
N SER A 182 -5.39 -9.41 -12.71
CA SER A 182 -5.25 -10.86 -12.59
C SER A 182 -4.57 -11.29 -11.29
N CYS A 183 -4.89 -10.64 -10.16
CA CYS A 183 -4.41 -11.05 -8.84
C CYS A 183 -4.86 -12.48 -8.53
N GLN A 184 -3.92 -13.33 -8.12
CA GLN A 184 -4.19 -14.74 -7.81
C GLN A 184 -4.73 -14.90 -6.40
N GLN A 185 -4.24 -14.07 -5.47
CA GLN A 185 -4.74 -13.98 -4.10
C GLN A 185 -5.26 -12.57 -3.85
N ILE A 186 -6.41 -12.48 -3.20
CA ILE A 186 -7.08 -11.20 -2.94
C ILE A 186 -7.53 -11.17 -1.49
N LEU A 187 -7.08 -10.15 -0.75
CA LEU A 187 -7.49 -9.87 0.62
C LEU A 187 -8.39 -8.64 0.65
N LYS A 188 -9.56 -8.77 1.29
CA LYS A 188 -10.43 -7.64 1.61
C LYS A 188 -10.08 -7.12 3.00
N VAL A 189 -9.74 -5.85 3.11
CA VAL A 189 -9.58 -5.16 4.39
C VAL A 189 -10.92 -4.54 4.76
N GLU A 190 -11.55 -5.12 5.78
CA GLU A 190 -12.80 -4.63 6.35
C GLU A 190 -12.54 -3.55 7.42
N PRO A 191 -13.55 -2.72 7.72
CA PRO A 191 -13.52 -1.89 8.92
C PRO A 191 -13.27 -2.73 10.16
N LEU A 192 -12.57 -2.14 11.12
CA LEU A 192 -12.25 -2.79 12.37
C LEU A 192 -13.52 -3.08 13.17
N PRO A 193 -13.59 -4.23 13.87
CA PRO A 193 -14.64 -4.46 14.84
C PRO A 193 -14.66 -3.35 15.88
N GLU A 194 -15.85 -3.01 16.39
CA GLU A 194 -16.08 -1.93 17.35
C GLU A 194 -15.06 -1.91 18.50
N ARG A 195 -14.80 -3.07 19.11
CA ARG A 195 -13.82 -3.18 20.21
C ARG A 195 -12.41 -2.78 19.78
N GLU A 196 -11.94 -3.27 18.63
CA GLU A 196 -10.62 -2.93 18.12
C GLU A 196 -10.55 -1.48 17.64
N ALA A 197 -11.62 -0.96 17.03
CA ALA A 197 -11.74 0.44 16.64
C ALA A 197 -11.63 1.35 17.86
N TRP A 198 -12.33 1.02 18.95
CA TRP A 198 -12.30 1.74 20.21
C TRP A 198 -10.90 1.74 20.85
N THR A 199 -10.24 0.59 20.91
CA THR A 199 -8.85 0.50 21.43
C THR A 199 -7.93 1.46 20.69
N LEU A 200 -7.99 1.51 19.35
CA LEU A 200 -7.16 2.43 18.57
C LEU A 200 -7.53 3.88 18.76
N PHE A 201 -8.81 4.18 18.93
CA PHE A 201 -9.25 5.52 19.23
C PHE A 201 -8.61 6.01 20.54
N LEU A 202 -8.68 5.20 21.60
CA LEU A 202 -8.04 5.50 22.89
C LEU A 202 -6.52 5.63 22.80
N GLU A 203 -5.85 4.76 22.03
CA GLU A 203 -4.41 4.84 21.79
C GLU A 203 -4.00 6.15 21.10
N ASN A 204 -4.79 6.64 20.15
CA ASN A 204 -4.50 7.89 19.44
C ASN A 204 -4.88 9.15 20.24
N LEU A 205 -5.86 9.06 21.14
CA LEU A 205 -6.22 10.17 22.03
C LEU A 205 -5.16 10.46 23.09
N GLY A 206 -4.27 9.50 23.38
CA GLY A 206 -3.23 9.59 24.40
C GLY A 206 -3.83 9.53 25.81
N ASN A 207 -3.73 8.35 26.47
CA ASN A 207 -4.02 8.10 27.89
C ASN A 207 -5.08 9.00 28.58
N TYR A 208 -6.27 9.15 27.99
CA TYR A 208 -7.43 9.63 28.74
C TYR A 208 -8.10 8.43 29.41
N GLU A 209 -7.79 8.24 30.70
CA GLU A 209 -8.49 7.28 31.54
C GLU A 209 -9.97 7.68 31.67
N GLY A 210 -10.88 6.79 31.26
CA GLY A 210 -12.29 6.86 31.69
C GLY A 210 -13.36 7.20 30.66
N LEU A 211 -13.08 7.21 29.34
CA LEU A 211 -14.16 7.35 28.36
C LEU A 211 -14.99 6.06 28.26
N PRO A 212 -16.31 6.10 28.51
CA PRO A 212 -17.18 4.94 28.37
C PRO A 212 -17.41 4.63 26.87
N MET A 213 -17.55 3.34 26.55
CA MET A 213 -17.78 2.83 25.19
C MET A 213 -19.05 3.43 24.54
N GLU A 214 -20.01 3.90 25.35
CA GLU A 214 -21.24 4.58 24.93
C GLU A 214 -20.98 5.91 24.20
N SER A 215 -19.79 6.50 24.36
CA SER A 215 -19.36 7.71 23.64
C SER A 215 -19.25 7.48 22.13
N MET A 216 -19.18 6.21 21.68
CA MET A 216 -19.11 5.84 20.27
C MET A 216 -20.41 6.15 19.49
N LYS A 217 -21.52 6.45 20.17
CA LYS A 217 -22.78 6.85 19.53
C LYS A 217 -22.79 8.32 19.06
N ILE A 218 -21.76 9.10 19.40
CA ILE A 218 -21.69 10.54 19.16
C ILE A 218 -20.64 10.89 18.09
N ALA A 219 -19.80 9.92 17.68
CA ALA A 219 -18.72 10.09 16.70
C ALA A 219 -19.09 9.55 15.31
#